data_AF-A0A9J6G8P1-F1
#
_entry.id   AF-A0A9J6G8P1-F1
#
_cell.length_a   1.000
_cell.length_b   1.000
_cell.length_c   1.000
_cell.angle_alpha   90.00
_cell.angle_beta   90.00
_cell.angle_gamma   90.00
#
_symmetry.space_group_name_H-M   'P 1'
#
loop_
_entity.id
_entity.type
_entity.pdbx_description
1 polymer ?
#
loop_
_entity_poly.entity_id
_entity_poly.type
_entity_poly.pdbx_seq_one_letter_code
_entity_poly.pdbx_strand_id
1 'polypeptide(L)'
;MCSTRGLRQCYRSILDLYMKAEYLQKTDISSVQYRDPKNFMPLQEIYLGGSLHGTRKRREQAKSRRNQSIRTRCLNFLIGSAHQIYKRFPFQKCGAIKQLSDIAPKSVISKQVGSLGPLACKFPNLVDEAEMNDLDREWRLLRNTDLTGAPEDLRDFWLHVGNLKKGDETQMFPTSTTLIQKLLCLPHSSAAAERVFSRINNMKTKERSSVNTKSLVGLLHAKRQISRSPCYKLPVKKSHMDLFNTSMYM
;
A
#
# COMPACT_ATOMS: atom_id res chain seq x y z
N MET A 1 5.18 6.60 1.22
CA MET A 1 4.48 6.22 2.47
C MET A 1 3.05 6.76 2.60
N CYS A 2 2.43 7.23 1.51
CA CYS A 2 1.08 7.83 1.50
C CYS A 2 -0.09 6.88 1.79
N SER A 3 0.10 5.57 1.70
CA SER A 3 -1.04 4.64 1.58
C SER A 3 -1.84 4.47 2.88
N THR A 4 -1.20 4.54 4.06
CA THR A 4 -1.91 4.38 5.35
C THR A 4 -2.72 5.59 5.77
N ARG A 5 -2.23 6.82 5.50
CA ARG A 5 -3.00 8.05 5.72
C ARG A 5 -4.24 8.08 4.82
N GLY A 6 -4.06 7.76 3.53
CA GLY A 6 -5.16 7.67 2.58
C GLY A 6 -6.22 6.66 3.01
N LEU A 7 -5.82 5.46 3.43
CA LEU A 7 -6.79 4.44 3.86
C LEU A 7 -7.52 4.80 5.16
N ARG A 8 -6.84 5.36 6.16
CA ARG A 8 -7.50 5.86 7.38
C ARG A 8 -8.53 6.94 7.06
N GLN A 9 -8.20 7.83 6.13
CA GLN A 9 -9.10 8.87 5.67
C GLN A 9 -10.29 8.30 4.90
N CYS A 10 -10.07 7.37 3.97
CA CYS A 10 -11.15 6.65 3.27
C CYS A 10 -12.07 5.91 4.24
N TYR A 11 -11.51 5.22 5.24
CA TYR A 11 -12.31 4.52 6.25
C TYR A 11 -13.13 5.50 7.09
N ARG A 12 -12.53 6.61 7.52
CA ARG A 12 -13.24 7.70 8.22
C ARG A 12 -14.36 8.27 7.36
N SER A 13 -14.10 8.58 6.09
CA SER A 13 -15.11 9.09 5.17
C SER A 13 -16.28 8.14 4.98
N ILE A 14 -16.07 6.82 5.01
CA ILE A 14 -17.16 5.83 4.94
C ILE A 14 -17.97 5.81 6.25
N LEU A 15 -17.30 5.89 7.39
CA LEU A 15 -17.98 5.95 8.70
C LEU A 15 -18.79 7.25 8.86
N ASP A 16 -18.26 8.38 8.38
CA ASP A 16 -18.94 9.69 8.39
C ASP A 16 -20.28 9.67 7.65
N LEU A 17 -20.51 8.72 6.72
CA LEU A 17 -21.76 8.63 5.97
C LEU A 17 -22.95 8.14 6.79
N TYR A 18 -22.70 7.41 7.89
CA TYR A 18 -23.76 6.73 8.65
C TYR A 18 -23.60 6.73 10.17
N MET A 19 -22.45 7.11 10.73
CA MET A 19 -22.23 7.21 12.17
C MET A 19 -22.25 8.65 12.66
N LYS A 20 -22.74 8.88 13.88
CA LYS A 20 -22.80 10.22 14.50
C LYS A 20 -21.41 10.88 14.54
N ALA A 21 -21.32 12.13 14.07
CA ALA A 21 -20.08 12.89 14.05
C ALA A 21 -19.44 13.03 15.44
N GLU A 22 -20.26 13.21 16.49
CA GLU A 22 -19.82 13.31 17.88
C GLU A 22 -19.08 12.06 18.36
N TYR A 23 -19.53 10.87 17.94
CA TYR A 23 -18.91 9.61 18.32
C TYR A 23 -17.58 9.39 17.56
N LEU A 24 -17.52 9.76 16.29
CA LEU A 24 -16.31 9.66 15.47
C LEU A 24 -15.23 10.67 15.84
N GLN A 25 -15.60 11.82 16.41
CA GLN A 25 -14.64 12.79 16.93
C GLN A 25 -14.03 12.36 18.27
N LYS A 26 -14.80 11.68 19.13
CA LYS A 26 -14.36 11.23 20.46
C LYS A 26 -13.58 9.92 20.43
N THR A 27 -13.79 9.07 19.43
CA THR A 27 -13.26 7.70 19.41
C THR A 27 -12.15 7.57 18.38
N ASP A 28 -11.02 6.92 18.73
CA ASP A 28 -9.99 6.61 17.75
C ASP A 28 -10.54 5.63 16.70
N ILE A 29 -10.20 5.86 15.44
CA ILE A 29 -10.64 5.08 14.28
C ILE A 29 -10.39 3.57 14.46
N SER A 30 -9.37 3.20 15.25
CA SER A 30 -8.99 1.80 15.50
C SER A 30 -9.90 1.09 16.51
N SER A 31 -10.69 1.81 17.31
CA SER A 31 -11.60 1.27 18.33
C SER A 31 -13.08 1.54 18.04
N VAL A 32 -13.40 2.18 16.91
CA VAL A 32 -14.78 2.48 16.49
C VAL A 32 -15.60 1.19 16.36
N GLN A 33 -16.72 1.14 17.08
CA GLN A 33 -17.72 0.07 16.96
C GLN A 33 -18.62 0.33 15.75
N TYR A 34 -18.13 0.01 14.56
CA TYR A 34 -18.78 0.29 13.26
C TYR A 34 -20.08 -0.49 13.01
N ARG A 35 -20.45 -1.42 13.91
CA ARG A 35 -21.69 -2.23 13.87
C ARG A 35 -22.72 -1.85 14.94
N ASP A 36 -22.37 -1.00 15.91
CA ASP A 36 -23.29 -0.68 17.01
C ASP A 36 -24.37 0.32 16.54
N PRO A 37 -25.65 -0.10 16.50
CA PRO A 37 -26.74 0.75 16.05
C PRO A 37 -26.93 2.02 16.89
N LYS A 38 -26.46 2.03 18.15
CA LYS A 38 -26.58 3.19 19.05
C LYS A 38 -25.83 4.43 18.52
N ASN A 39 -24.78 4.18 17.75
CA ASN A 39 -23.90 5.21 17.20
C ASN A 39 -24.27 5.59 15.76
N PHE A 40 -25.33 5.00 15.20
CA PHE A 40 -25.79 5.32 13.85
C PHE A 40 -26.60 6.62 13.84
N MET A 41 -26.49 7.35 12.74
CA MET A 41 -27.41 8.44 12.43
C MET A 41 -28.80 7.89 12.13
N PRO A 42 -29.88 8.68 12.33
CA PRO A 42 -31.20 8.34 11.83
C PRO A 42 -31.16 8.00 10.34
N LEU A 43 -31.95 7.00 9.91
CA LEU A 43 -32.00 6.53 8.51
C LEU A 43 -32.24 7.66 7.49
N GLN A 44 -32.91 8.73 7.91
CA GLN A 44 -33.25 9.90 7.12
C GLN A 44 -32.06 10.84 6.86
N GLU A 45 -31.06 10.81 7.74
CA GLU A 45 -29.85 11.65 7.75
C GLU A 45 -28.64 10.96 7.14
N ILE A 46 -28.70 9.63 6.91
CA ILE A 46 -27.63 8.88 6.23
C ILE A 46 -27.36 9.49 4.85
N TYR A 47 -26.10 9.82 4.59
CA TYR A 47 -25.68 10.41 3.33
C TYR A 47 -25.59 9.34 2.24
N LEU A 48 -26.50 9.43 1.26
CA LEU A 48 -26.57 8.53 0.10
C LEU A 48 -26.03 9.17 -1.20
N GLY A 49 -25.38 10.33 -1.12
CA GLY A 49 -24.84 11.06 -2.28
C GLY A 49 -25.72 12.21 -2.78
N GLY A 50 -25.08 13.15 -3.49
CA GLY A 50 -25.70 14.40 -3.97
C GLY A 50 -26.85 14.19 -4.96
N SER A 51 -26.76 13.22 -5.88
CA SER A 51 -27.82 12.94 -6.86
C SER A 51 -29.10 12.42 -6.21
N LEU A 52 -28.99 11.64 -5.12
CA LEU A 52 -30.14 11.15 -4.35
C LEU A 52 -30.74 12.25 -3.46
N HIS A 53 -29.92 13.18 -2.96
CA HIS A 53 -30.40 14.37 -2.26
C HIS A 53 -31.11 15.36 -3.20
N GLY A 54 -30.60 15.56 -4.42
CA GLY A 54 -31.19 16.44 -5.42
C GLY A 54 -32.51 15.93 -5.99
N THR A 55 -32.63 14.61 -6.20
CA THR A 55 -33.89 13.98 -6.63
C THR A 55 -34.95 13.93 -5.53
N ARG A 56 -34.54 13.93 -4.25
CA ARG A 56 -35.44 13.96 -3.08
C ARG A 56 -36.19 15.28 -2.94
N LYS A 57 -35.56 16.43 -3.21
CA LYS A 57 -36.25 17.74 -3.23
C LYS A 57 -37.34 17.83 -4.31
N ARG A 58 -37.28 16.98 -5.35
CA ARG A 58 -38.24 16.98 -6.47
C ARG A 58 -39.39 15.97 -6.35
N ARG A 59 -39.36 15.03 -5.39
CA ARG A 59 -40.37 13.97 -5.24
C ARG A 59 -40.65 13.68 -3.77
N GLU A 60 -41.36 14.57 -3.09
CA GLU A 60 -41.78 14.35 -1.69
C GLU A 60 -43.01 13.44 -1.50
N GLN A 61 -43.61 12.86 -2.55
CA GLN A 61 -44.90 12.16 -2.40
C GLN A 61 -44.96 10.67 -2.80
N ALA A 62 -43.84 9.96 -2.94
CA ALA A 62 -43.87 8.54 -3.33
C ALA A 62 -43.36 7.58 -2.22
N LYS A 63 -44.32 6.99 -1.48
CA LYS A 63 -44.27 5.76 -0.64
C LYS A 63 -43.11 5.61 0.37
N SER A 64 -43.41 5.91 1.65
CA SER A 64 -42.50 5.82 2.81
C SER A 64 -41.81 4.44 2.98
N ARG A 65 -42.54 3.33 2.81
CA ARG A 65 -42.01 1.97 3.04
C ARG A 65 -40.90 1.54 2.07
N ARG A 66 -41.00 1.88 0.78
CA ARG A 66 -40.00 1.50 -0.25
C ARG A 66 -38.72 2.33 -0.10
N ASN A 67 -38.84 3.59 0.30
CA ASN A 67 -37.70 4.45 0.59
C ASN A 67 -36.94 4.00 1.84
N GLN A 68 -37.65 3.48 2.84
CA GLN A 68 -37.04 2.94 4.05
C GLN A 68 -36.27 1.65 3.76
N SER A 69 -36.81 0.73 2.95
CA SER A 69 -36.11 -0.50 2.59
C SER A 69 -34.85 -0.26 1.74
N ILE A 70 -34.86 0.72 0.84
CA ILE A 70 -33.67 1.14 0.09
C ILE A 70 -32.59 1.70 1.03
N ARG A 71 -32.97 2.56 1.98
CA ARG A 71 -32.05 3.11 2.98
C ARG A 71 -31.41 2.04 3.85
N THR A 72 -32.20 1.07 4.31
CA THR A 72 -31.67 -0.07 5.08
C THR A 72 -30.66 -0.88 4.26
N ARG A 73 -30.91 -1.10 2.97
CA ARG A 73 -29.95 -1.77 2.08
C ARG A 73 -28.67 -0.97 1.89
N CYS A 74 -28.77 0.36 1.72
CA CYS A 74 -27.60 1.23 1.64
C CYS A 74 -26.80 1.24 2.94
N LEU A 75 -27.47 1.30 4.10
CA LEU A 75 -26.82 1.20 5.41
C LEU A 75 -26.09 -0.15 5.56
N ASN A 76 -26.74 -1.26 5.22
CA ASN A 76 -26.12 -2.59 5.26
C ASN A 76 -24.91 -2.67 4.33
N PHE A 77 -24.97 -2.04 3.16
CA PHE A 77 -23.82 -1.94 2.25
C PHE A 77 -22.66 -1.15 2.89
N LEU A 78 -22.94 0.02 3.47
CA LEU A 78 -21.93 0.86 4.15
C LEU A 78 -21.28 0.11 5.34
N ILE A 79 -22.07 -0.57 6.16
CA ILE A 79 -21.57 -1.42 7.26
C ILE A 79 -20.72 -2.57 6.70
N GLY A 80 -21.14 -3.18 5.59
CA GLY A 80 -20.39 -4.21 4.88
C GLY A 80 -19.03 -3.69 4.38
N SER A 81 -19.00 -2.51 3.77
CA SER A 81 -17.77 -1.85 3.32
C SER A 81 -16.84 -1.54 4.50
N ALA A 82 -17.37 -0.97 5.58
CA ALA A 82 -16.61 -0.69 6.79
C ALA A 82 -16.03 -1.99 7.41
N HIS A 83 -16.83 -3.07 7.42
CA HIS A 83 -16.38 -4.38 7.90
C HIS A 83 -15.24 -4.96 7.06
N GLN A 84 -15.33 -4.89 5.73
CA GLN A 84 -14.29 -5.41 4.83
C GLN A 84 -12.99 -4.63 4.98
N ILE A 85 -13.07 -3.31 5.13
CA ILE A 85 -11.88 -2.47 5.38
C ILE A 85 -11.27 -2.82 6.73
N TYR A 86 -12.07 -2.89 7.80
CA TYR A 86 -11.59 -3.26 9.14
C TYR A 86 -10.96 -4.66 9.17
N LYS A 87 -11.55 -5.65 8.49
CA LYS A 87 -11.04 -7.02 8.43
C LYS A 87 -9.71 -7.11 7.68
N ARG A 88 -9.58 -6.40 6.55
CA ARG A 88 -8.39 -6.44 5.69
C ARG A 88 -7.25 -5.56 6.22
N PHE A 89 -7.58 -4.54 7.01
CA PHE A 89 -6.62 -3.62 7.60
C PHE A 89 -6.79 -3.55 9.11
N PRO A 90 -6.02 -4.33 9.88
CA PRO A 90 -6.05 -4.27 11.33
C PRO A 90 -5.37 -2.98 11.81
N PHE A 91 -6.14 -1.89 11.92
CA PHE A 91 -5.64 -0.56 12.29
C PHE A 91 -4.87 -0.54 13.62
N GLN A 92 -5.18 -1.47 14.53
CA GLN A 92 -4.47 -1.69 15.80
C GLN A 92 -3.10 -2.35 15.61
N LYS A 93 -2.95 -3.29 14.67
CA LYS A 93 -1.69 -4.01 14.39
C LYS A 93 -0.78 -3.28 13.39
N CYS A 94 -1.24 -2.19 12.78
CA CYS A 94 -0.46 -1.38 11.84
C CYS A 94 0.72 -0.60 12.47
N GLY A 95 1.09 -0.85 13.73
CA GLY A 95 2.21 -0.18 14.39
C GLY A 95 3.53 -0.33 13.64
N ALA A 96 3.76 -1.47 12.97
CA ALA A 96 4.94 -1.67 12.11
C ALA A 96 4.95 -0.68 10.93
N ILE A 97 3.81 -0.50 10.26
CA ILE A 97 3.70 0.38 9.09
C ILE A 97 3.83 1.85 9.48
N LYS A 98 3.40 2.23 10.69
CA LYS A 98 3.67 3.56 11.24
C LYS A 98 5.17 3.77 11.43
N GLN A 99 5.87 2.82 12.06
CA GLN A 99 7.32 2.93 12.27
C GLN A 99 8.14 2.87 10.97
N LEU A 100 7.57 2.40 9.86
CA LEU A 100 8.24 2.57 8.57
C LEU A 100 8.45 4.06 8.23
N SER A 101 7.63 4.99 8.78
CA SER A 101 7.81 6.43 8.53
C SER A 101 9.09 6.99 9.11
N ASP A 102 9.71 6.24 10.01
CA ASP A 102 10.93 6.59 10.70
C ASP A 102 12.13 6.47 9.74
N ILE A 103 12.00 5.68 8.68
CA ILE A 103 13.02 5.46 7.63
C ILE A 103 12.93 6.52 6.51
N ALA A 104 11.89 7.38 6.53
CA ALA A 104 11.77 8.44 5.53
C ALA A 104 12.94 9.43 5.65
N PRO A 105 13.48 9.96 4.53
CA PRO A 105 14.63 10.88 4.55
C PRO A 105 14.41 12.06 5.49
N LYS A 106 13.20 12.62 5.49
CA LYS A 106 12.80 13.73 6.37
C LYS A 106 12.89 13.37 7.85
N SER A 107 12.49 12.15 8.23
CA SER A 107 12.54 11.65 9.62
C SER A 107 13.98 11.38 10.09
N VAL A 108 14.82 10.88 9.16
CA VAL A 108 16.24 10.61 9.42
C VAL A 108 17.02 11.91 9.58
N ILE A 109 16.86 12.86 8.65
CA ILE A 109 17.55 14.16 8.65
C ILE A 109 17.12 15.00 9.87
N SER A 110 15.84 14.95 10.26
CA SER A 110 15.34 15.65 11.46
C SER A 110 15.72 14.95 12.77
N LYS A 111 16.46 13.84 12.72
CA LYS A 111 16.97 13.07 13.88
C LYS A 111 15.88 12.67 14.89
N GLN A 112 14.64 12.52 14.43
CA GLN A 112 13.46 12.28 15.28
C GLN A 112 13.47 10.90 15.96
N VAL A 113 14.20 9.93 15.39
CA VAL A 113 14.13 8.52 15.80
C VAL A 113 15.44 8.10 16.45
N GLY A 114 15.36 7.70 17.73
CA GLY A 114 16.52 7.34 18.54
C GLY A 114 17.17 6.01 18.18
N SER A 115 16.39 5.01 17.74
CA SER A 115 16.85 3.67 17.41
C SER A 115 15.92 2.98 16.41
N LEU A 116 16.48 2.15 15.52
CA LEU A 116 15.73 1.24 14.65
C LEU A 116 15.38 -0.11 15.30
N GLY A 117 15.91 -0.41 16.49
CA GLY A 117 15.68 -1.69 17.18
C GLY A 117 14.19 -2.07 17.30
N PRO A 118 13.28 -1.17 17.72
CA PRO A 118 11.86 -1.48 17.82
C PRO A 118 11.19 -1.83 16.48
N LEU A 119 11.74 -1.36 15.36
CA LEU A 119 11.28 -1.71 14.03
C LEU A 119 11.86 -3.05 13.59
N ALA A 120 13.15 -3.28 13.82
CA ALA A 120 13.82 -4.54 13.50
C ALA A 120 13.20 -5.72 14.25
N CYS A 121 12.85 -5.57 15.54
CA CYS A 121 12.14 -6.59 16.32
C CYS A 121 10.78 -7.00 15.73
N LYS A 122 10.12 -6.15 14.92
CA LYS A 122 8.86 -6.49 14.26
C LYS A 122 9.04 -7.35 13.01
N PHE A 123 10.27 -7.47 12.52
CA PHE A 123 10.64 -8.26 11.35
C PHE A 123 11.80 -9.20 11.70
N PRO A 124 11.56 -10.24 12.54
CA PRO A 124 12.60 -11.16 13.00
C PRO A 124 13.30 -11.92 11.85
N ASN A 125 12.64 -12.06 10.70
CA ASN A 125 13.22 -12.73 9.53
C ASN A 125 14.10 -11.81 8.67
N LEU A 126 14.22 -10.51 8.99
CA LEU A 126 14.98 -9.54 8.20
C LEU A 126 16.36 -9.23 8.79
N VAL A 127 16.53 -9.37 10.11
CA VAL A 127 17.74 -9.03 10.88
C VAL A 127 17.97 -10.11 11.92
N ASP A 128 19.18 -10.65 11.97
CA ASP A 128 19.57 -11.61 13.01
C ASP A 128 19.78 -10.88 14.34
N GLU A 129 19.51 -11.54 15.48
CA GLU A 129 19.66 -10.91 16.81
C GLU A 129 21.09 -10.41 17.06
N ALA A 130 22.09 -11.07 16.47
CA ALA A 130 23.49 -10.66 16.53
C ALA A 130 23.74 -9.30 15.86
N GLU A 131 22.98 -8.96 14.81
CA GLU A 131 23.14 -7.73 14.03
C GLU A 131 22.41 -6.53 14.67
N MET A 132 21.60 -6.73 15.71
CA MET A 132 20.81 -5.66 16.35
C MET A 132 21.69 -4.60 17.02
N ASN A 133 22.80 -5.02 17.66
CA ASN A 133 23.74 -4.10 18.30
C ASN A 133 24.52 -3.28 17.26
N ASP A 134 24.91 -3.92 16.15
CA ASP A 134 25.58 -3.23 15.04
C ASP A 134 24.63 -2.26 14.35
N LEU A 135 23.35 -2.62 14.19
CA LEU A 135 22.31 -1.75 13.67
C LEU A 135 22.13 -0.49 14.53
N ASP A 136 22.08 -0.62 15.86
CA ASP A 136 21.94 0.55 16.74
C ASP A 136 23.19 1.45 16.71
N ARG A 137 24.38 0.85 16.66
CA ARG A 137 25.64 1.59 16.51
C ARG A 137 25.69 2.37 15.20
N GLU A 138 25.38 1.72 14.08
CA GLU A 138 25.32 2.34 12.76
C GLU A 138 24.27 3.46 12.70
N TRP A 139 23.09 3.25 13.30
CA TRP A 139 22.04 4.25 13.32
C TRP A 139 22.44 5.51 14.09
N ARG A 140 23.12 5.36 15.24
CA ARG A 140 23.66 6.48 16.01
C ARG A 140 24.72 7.25 15.21
N LEU A 141 25.60 6.54 14.51
CA LEU A 141 26.62 7.15 13.64
C LEU A 141 25.98 7.91 12.47
N LEU A 142 24.95 7.34 11.84
CA LEU A 142 24.20 7.97 10.76
C LEU A 142 23.56 9.30 11.22
N ARG A 143 22.99 9.35 12.43
CA ARG A 143 22.42 10.58 13.00
C ARG A 143 23.46 11.68 13.26
N ASN A 144 24.71 11.31 13.46
CA ASN A 144 25.82 12.24 13.68
C ASN A 144 26.56 12.60 12.39
N THR A 145 26.23 11.93 11.28
CA THR A 145 26.79 12.22 9.97
C THR A 145 26.04 13.40 9.36
N ASP A 146 26.76 14.29 8.69
CA ASP A 146 26.11 15.39 7.97
C ASP A 146 25.51 14.86 6.66
N LEU A 147 24.21 15.05 6.50
CA LEU A 147 23.43 14.59 5.35
C LEU A 147 22.84 15.78 4.58
N THR A 148 23.38 17.00 4.76
CA THR A 148 22.97 18.18 3.99
C THR A 148 23.13 17.92 2.49
N GLY A 149 22.02 18.02 1.74
CA GLY A 149 22.00 17.80 0.29
C GLY A 149 21.57 16.39 -0.14
N ALA A 150 21.19 15.51 0.79
CA ALA A 150 20.70 14.19 0.44
C ALA A 150 19.36 14.25 -0.35
N PRO A 151 19.11 13.30 -1.28
CA PRO A 151 17.89 13.26 -2.07
C PRO A 151 16.62 13.17 -1.20
N GLU A 152 15.52 13.79 -1.64
CA GLU A 152 14.22 13.66 -0.97
C GLU A 152 13.54 12.30 -1.23
N ASP A 153 13.87 11.63 -2.34
CA ASP A 153 13.31 10.33 -2.67
C ASP A 153 13.88 9.24 -1.76
N LEU A 154 13.01 8.38 -1.24
CA LEU A 154 13.38 7.32 -0.30
C LEU A 154 14.43 6.37 -0.90
N ARG A 155 14.29 5.97 -2.16
CA ARG A 155 15.23 5.04 -2.78
C ARG A 155 16.59 5.69 -2.97
N ASP A 156 16.61 6.90 -3.51
CA ASP A 156 17.85 7.60 -3.84
C ASP A 156 18.60 8.03 -2.59
N PHE A 157 17.89 8.38 -1.52
CA PHE A 157 18.46 8.64 -0.20
C PHE A 157 19.20 7.42 0.36
N TRP A 158 18.56 6.24 0.38
CA TRP A 158 19.20 5.04 0.92
C TRP A 158 20.29 4.48 0.01
N LEU A 159 20.25 4.77 -1.30
CA LEU A 159 21.38 4.54 -2.20
C LEU A 159 22.55 5.46 -1.86
N HIS A 160 22.30 6.74 -1.60
CA HIS A 160 23.34 7.69 -1.19
C HIS A 160 24.00 7.25 0.12
N VAL A 161 23.20 6.92 1.15
CA VAL A 161 23.70 6.44 2.45
C VAL A 161 24.49 5.13 2.30
N GLY A 162 24.03 4.21 1.45
CA GLY A 162 24.73 2.95 1.17
C GLY A 162 26.07 3.13 0.44
N ASN A 163 26.22 4.22 -0.32
CA ASN A 163 27.45 4.53 -1.05
C ASN A 163 28.48 5.31 -0.21
N LEU A 164 28.13 5.71 1.02
CA LEU A 164 29.08 6.36 1.93
C LEU A 164 30.14 5.34 2.37
N LYS A 165 31.40 5.66 2.08
CA LYS A 165 32.57 4.86 2.44
C LYS A 165 33.32 5.52 3.59
N LYS A 166 33.90 4.69 4.45
CA LYS A 166 34.90 5.12 5.44
C LYS A 166 36.24 5.38 4.74
N GLY A 167 37.20 5.92 5.49
CA GLY A 167 38.58 6.12 5.01
C GLY A 167 39.25 4.84 4.48
N ASP A 168 38.84 3.68 4.97
CA ASP A 168 39.34 2.36 4.54
C ASP A 168 38.59 1.77 3.33
N GLU A 169 37.86 2.58 2.57
CA GLU A 169 36.98 2.21 1.44
C GLU A 169 35.82 1.24 1.75
N THR A 170 35.70 0.79 3.00
CA THR A 170 34.59 -0.05 3.48
C THR A 170 33.29 0.75 3.62
N GLN A 171 32.16 0.10 3.37
CA GLN A 171 30.85 0.72 3.51
C GLN A 171 30.61 1.18 4.95
N MET A 172 30.11 2.41 5.13
CA MET A 172 29.97 3.01 6.45
C MET A 172 28.80 2.43 7.26
N PHE A 173 27.73 2.01 6.57
CA PHE A 173 26.47 1.52 7.16
C PHE A 173 25.92 0.24 6.48
N PRO A 174 26.65 -0.89 6.48
CA PRO A 174 26.24 -2.11 5.80
C PRO A 174 24.94 -2.73 6.35
N THR A 175 24.80 -2.87 7.67
CA THR A 175 23.65 -3.56 8.29
C THR A 175 22.36 -2.76 8.13
N SER A 176 22.42 -1.45 8.35
CA SER A 176 21.30 -0.53 8.21
C SER A 176 20.80 -0.46 6.77
N THR A 177 21.72 -0.35 5.81
CA THR A 177 21.37 -0.30 4.38
C THR A 177 20.74 -1.60 3.93
N THR A 178 21.27 -2.74 4.37
CA THR A 178 20.78 -4.07 4.01
C THR A 178 19.37 -4.30 4.55
N LEU A 179 19.11 -3.97 5.81
CA LEU A 179 17.77 -4.01 6.41
C LEU A 179 16.78 -3.20 5.58
N ILE A 180 17.14 -1.97 5.22
CA ILE A 180 16.23 -1.06 4.52
C ILE A 180 16.02 -1.50 3.08
N GLN A 181 17.04 -2.02 2.39
CA GLN A 181 16.86 -2.63 1.06
C GLN A 181 15.88 -3.81 1.12
N LYS A 182 16.03 -4.72 2.08
CA LYS A 182 15.09 -5.84 2.29
C LYS A 182 13.67 -5.31 2.56
N LEU A 183 13.54 -4.24 3.34
CA LEU A 183 12.26 -3.61 3.65
C LEU A 183 11.61 -2.93 2.44
N LEU A 184 12.40 -2.28 1.59
CA LEU A 184 11.94 -1.64 0.34
C LEU A 184 11.51 -2.66 -0.72
N CYS A 185 11.99 -3.90 -0.62
CA CYS A 185 11.50 -5.02 -1.44
C CYS A 185 10.11 -5.50 -1.04
N LEU A 186 9.61 -5.13 0.15
CA LEU A 186 8.26 -5.47 0.55
C LEU A 186 7.23 -4.69 -0.29
N PRO A 187 6.16 -5.35 -0.75
CA PRO A 187 5.11 -4.69 -1.51
C PRO A 187 4.35 -3.71 -0.59
N HIS A 188 4.68 -2.43 -0.71
CA HIS A 188 4.15 -1.36 0.15
C HIS A 188 2.86 -0.71 -0.36
N SER A 189 2.33 -1.12 -1.53
CA SER A 189 1.10 -0.57 -2.11
C SER A 189 0.41 -1.55 -3.05
N SER A 190 -0.93 -1.58 -2.99
CA SER A 190 -1.77 -2.31 -3.96
C SER A 190 -1.64 -1.75 -5.38
N ALA A 191 -1.20 -0.49 -5.54
CA ALA A 191 -1.03 0.15 -6.85
C ALA A 191 -0.01 -0.58 -7.75
N ALA A 192 0.97 -1.29 -7.17
CA ALA A 192 1.86 -2.13 -7.95
C ALA A 192 1.12 -3.35 -8.53
N ALA A 193 0.25 -3.98 -7.72
CA ALA A 193 -0.59 -5.08 -8.17
C ALA A 193 -1.65 -4.61 -9.18
N GLU A 194 -2.28 -3.46 -8.95
CA GLU A 194 -3.26 -2.87 -9.89
C GLU A 194 -2.65 -2.54 -11.24
N ARG A 195 -1.41 -2.03 -11.28
CA ARG A 195 -0.67 -1.84 -12.54
C ARG A 195 -0.44 -3.16 -13.28
N VAL A 196 -0.17 -4.25 -12.56
CA VAL A 196 -0.05 -5.59 -13.15
C VAL A 196 -1.41 -6.08 -13.64
N PHE A 197 -2.49 -5.89 -12.87
CA PHE A 197 -3.84 -6.27 -13.28
C PHE A 197 -4.34 -5.48 -14.49
N SER A 198 -4.06 -4.18 -14.57
CA SER A 198 -4.36 -3.38 -15.76
C SER A 198 -3.63 -3.90 -17.00
N ARG A 199 -2.35 -4.28 -16.87
CA ARG A 199 -1.60 -4.92 -17.96
C ARG A 199 -2.20 -6.26 -18.37
N ILE A 200 -2.61 -7.08 -17.40
CA ILE A 200 -3.32 -8.34 -17.65
C ILE A 200 -4.64 -8.08 -18.37
N ASN A 201 -5.41 -7.08 -17.95
CA ASN A 201 -6.67 -6.71 -18.56
C ASN A 201 -6.48 -6.22 -20.01
N ASN A 202 -5.41 -5.48 -20.29
CA ASN A 202 -5.07 -5.09 -21.66
C ASN A 202 -4.60 -6.27 -22.52
N MET A 203 -4.01 -7.31 -21.92
CA MET A 203 -3.66 -8.56 -22.62
C MET A 203 -4.89 -9.42 -22.90
N LYS A 204 -5.88 -9.38 -21.99
CA LYS A 204 -7.21 -10.00 -22.15
C LYS A 204 -8.17 -9.02 -22.81
N THR A 205 -8.01 -8.75 -24.10
CA THR A 205 -9.00 -7.97 -24.84
C THR A 205 -10.33 -8.74 -24.94
N LYS A 206 -11.44 -8.03 -25.18
CA LYS A 206 -12.78 -8.66 -25.32
C LYS A 206 -12.82 -9.74 -26.42
N GLU A 207 -11.91 -9.66 -27.41
CA GLU A 207 -11.77 -10.65 -28.49
C GLU A 207 -10.74 -11.77 -28.19
N ARG A 208 -9.82 -11.58 -27.22
CA ARG A 208 -8.86 -12.60 -26.73
C ARG A 208 -9.12 -12.97 -25.27
N SER A 209 -10.31 -13.48 -24.97
CA SER A 209 -10.72 -13.82 -23.60
C SER A 209 -10.15 -15.15 -23.09
N SER A 210 -9.72 -16.07 -23.97
CA SER A 210 -9.24 -17.42 -23.62
C SER A 210 -7.72 -17.58 -23.65
N VAL A 211 -6.96 -16.65 -23.05
CA VAL A 211 -5.50 -16.86 -22.89
C VAL A 211 -5.26 -17.73 -21.66
N ASN A 212 -4.64 -18.90 -21.85
CA ASN A 212 -4.22 -19.78 -20.77
C ASN A 212 -3.31 -19.04 -19.78
N THR A 213 -3.46 -19.29 -18.48
CA THR A 213 -2.67 -18.68 -17.41
C THR A 213 -1.17 -18.81 -17.64
N LYS A 214 -0.70 -19.98 -18.12
CA LYS A 214 0.73 -20.20 -18.42
C LYS A 214 1.24 -19.24 -19.50
N SER A 215 0.48 -19.08 -20.59
CA SER A 215 0.80 -18.16 -21.68
C SER A 215 0.72 -16.70 -21.23
N LEU A 216 -0.22 -16.35 -20.36
CA LEU A 216 -0.34 -15.01 -19.78
C LEU A 216 0.88 -14.67 -18.91
N VAL A 217 1.33 -15.61 -18.07
CA VAL A 217 2.54 -15.45 -17.26
C VAL A 217 3.77 -15.28 -18.17
N GLY A 218 3.92 -16.13 -19.18
CA GLY A 218 4.98 -16.01 -20.17
C GLY A 218 4.99 -14.65 -20.87
N LEU A 219 3.82 -14.17 -21.30
CA LEU A 219 3.66 -12.86 -21.94
C LEU A 219 3.99 -11.71 -21.00
N LEU A 220 3.62 -11.79 -19.72
CA LEU A 220 3.98 -10.80 -18.71
C LEU A 220 5.49 -10.74 -18.50
N HIS A 221 6.17 -11.90 -18.41
CA HIS A 221 7.62 -11.98 -18.29
C HIS A 221 8.32 -11.43 -19.54
N ALA A 222 7.89 -11.84 -20.73
CA ALA A 222 8.43 -11.35 -21.99
C ALA A 222 8.27 -9.84 -22.12
N LYS A 223 7.08 -9.30 -21.85
CA LYS A 223 6.82 -7.85 -21.88
C LYS A 223 7.65 -7.10 -20.86
N ARG A 224 7.88 -7.66 -19.66
CA ARG A 224 8.75 -7.07 -18.64
C ARG A 224 10.21 -7.06 -19.07
N GLN A 225 10.69 -8.12 -19.71
CA GLN A 225 12.05 -8.23 -20.21
C GLN A 225 12.28 -7.25 -21.36
N ILE A 226 11.36 -7.19 -22.34
CA ILE A 226 11.42 -6.24 -23.46
C ILE A 226 11.25 -4.80 -22.97
N SER A 227 10.46 -4.52 -21.92
CA SER A 227 10.32 -3.14 -21.42
C SER A 227 11.61 -2.53 -20.85
N ARG A 228 12.65 -3.34 -20.59
CA ARG A 228 13.94 -2.89 -20.06
C ARG A 228 14.96 -2.54 -21.14
N SER A 229 14.74 -2.96 -22.39
CA SER A 229 15.66 -2.75 -23.50
C SER A 229 14.88 -2.62 -24.81
N PRO A 230 15.23 -1.70 -25.71
CA PRO A 230 14.57 -1.62 -27.01
C PRO A 230 14.63 -2.98 -27.73
N CYS A 231 13.55 -3.32 -28.45
CA CYS A 231 13.35 -4.65 -29.04
C CYS A 231 14.51 -5.13 -29.93
N TYR A 232 15.19 -4.20 -30.60
CA TYR A 232 16.33 -4.50 -31.47
C TYR A 232 17.64 -4.83 -30.72
N LYS A 233 17.71 -4.62 -29.40
CA LYS A 233 18.87 -4.96 -28.56
C LYS A 233 18.69 -6.28 -27.81
N LEU A 234 17.60 -7.01 -28.02
CA LEU A 234 17.39 -8.29 -27.34
C LEU A 234 18.29 -9.37 -27.97
N PRO A 235 19.29 -9.92 -27.26
CA PRO A 235 20.11 -10.98 -27.81
C PRO A 235 19.30 -12.27 -27.88
N VAL A 236 18.84 -12.62 -29.07
CA VAL A 236 18.15 -13.90 -29.32
C VAL A 236 19.22 -14.99 -29.39
N LYS A 237 19.30 -15.83 -28.34
CA LYS A 237 20.15 -17.02 -28.34
C LYS A 237 19.54 -18.12 -29.20
N LYS A 238 20.38 -18.99 -29.79
CA LYS A 238 19.91 -20.16 -30.57
C LYS A 238 18.91 -21.03 -29.80
N SER A 239 19.13 -21.19 -28.49
CA SER A 239 18.22 -21.88 -27.57
C SER A 239 16.80 -21.30 -27.50
N HIS A 240 16.59 -20.02 -27.83
CA HIS A 240 15.25 -19.44 -27.92
C HIS A 240 14.55 -19.84 -29.23
N MET A 241 15.30 -20.02 -30.32
CA MET A 241 14.77 -20.42 -31.63
C MET A 241 14.37 -21.90 -31.61
N ASP A 242 15.09 -22.73 -30.86
CA ASP A 242 14.76 -24.17 -30.70
C ASP A 242 13.42 -24.39 -29.97
N LEU A 243 12.97 -23.42 -29.19
CA LEU A 243 11.68 -23.43 -28.49
C LEU A 243 10.50 -22.97 -29.37
N PHE A 244 10.76 -22.39 -30.55
CA PHE A 244 9.73 -22.06 -31.54
C PHE A 244 9.33 -23.30 -32.33
N ASN A 245 8.53 -24.18 -31.73
CA ASN A 245 7.99 -25.36 -32.39
C ASN A 245 6.46 -25.35 -32.42
N THR A 246 5.88 -26.28 -33.17
CA THR A 246 4.43 -26.37 -33.45
C THR A 246 3.56 -26.55 -32.20
N SER A 247 4.14 -26.95 -31.06
CA SER A 247 3.44 -27.09 -29.79
C SER A 247 3.05 -25.75 -29.13
N MET A 248 3.54 -24.62 -29.65
CA MET A 248 3.19 -23.29 -29.13
C MET A 248 1.74 -22.87 -29.44
N TYR A 249 1.12 -23.46 -30.46
CA TYR A 249 -0.22 -23.11 -30.97
C TYR A 249 -1.30 -24.15 -30.67
N MET A 250 -0.96 -25.27 -30.02
CA MET A 250 -1.91 -26.28 -29.53
C MET A 250 -2.19 -26.08 -28.04
#